data_AF-A0A3A9BZI0-F1
#
_entry.id   AF-A0A3A9BZI0-F1
#
_cell.length_a   1.000
_cell.length_b   1.000
_cell.length_c   1.000
_cell.angle_alpha   90.00
_cell.angle_beta   90.00
_cell.angle_gamma   90.00
#
_symmetry.space_group_name_H-M   'P 1'
#
loop_
_entity.id
_entity.type
_entity.pdbx_description
1 polymer ?
#
loop_
_entity_poly.entity_id
_entity_poly.type
_entity_poly.pdbx_seq_one_letter_code
_entity_poly.pdbx_strand_id
1 'polypeptide(L)'
;MTRGKIIFIDETGRHYQTLEFNGDMYQEGHGGTIIEKYEDGGIQSYGDYERFSIGFGRRYFGYADSADELISSFTLEGDCVDYRNNWTDYLYVINGSGRMIRALTEDGTAEIPDAHMGVFRFQNLCQLVRIKKRTATVFPKKKFVEIIARLQEIHDLKDNIDKLIHGKRDVIDTDFLNGSGMMICHERSVIELLEFIMNDQAGNMEYFIYELDYGRSYKAGMVTDTCGNDIDCSSAETVYDSLMKEAANKN
;
A
#
# COMPACT_ATOMS: atom_id res chain seq x y z
N MET A 1 -2.55 -15.21 17.23
CA MET A 1 -1.76 -14.32 16.36
C MET A 1 -1.58 -15.06 15.05
N THR A 2 -2.04 -14.50 13.94
CA THR A 2 -1.92 -15.10 12.61
C THR A 2 -0.79 -14.46 11.83
N ARG A 3 -0.16 -15.22 10.96
CA ARG A 3 0.99 -14.82 10.16
C ARG A 3 0.63 -14.80 8.68
N GLY A 4 1.27 -13.93 7.90
CA GLY A 4 0.92 -13.80 6.49
C GLY A 4 2.00 -13.21 5.60
N LYS A 5 1.87 -13.48 4.30
CA LYS A 5 2.74 -12.92 3.25
C LYS A 5 1.90 -12.40 2.09
N ILE A 6 2.39 -11.34 1.46
CA ILE A 6 1.88 -10.84 0.19
C ILE A 6 2.84 -11.34 -0.90
N ILE A 7 2.31 -11.90 -1.97
CA ILE A 7 3.07 -12.47 -3.08
C ILE A 7 2.58 -11.82 -4.37
N PHE A 8 3.49 -11.37 -5.22
CA PHE A 8 3.20 -10.85 -6.55
C PHE A 8 3.97 -11.64 -7.61
N ILE A 9 3.28 -12.00 -8.69
CA ILE A 9 3.86 -12.70 -9.83
C ILE A 9 3.74 -11.80 -11.05
N ASP A 10 4.87 -11.43 -11.64
CA ASP A 10 4.90 -10.54 -12.81
C ASP A 10 4.79 -11.29 -14.14
N GLU A 11 4.70 -10.52 -15.23
CA GLU A 11 4.61 -11.03 -16.61
C GLU A 11 5.81 -11.90 -17.04
N THR A 12 6.97 -11.71 -16.40
CA THR A 12 8.17 -12.52 -16.67
C THR A 12 8.15 -13.86 -15.94
N GLY A 13 7.18 -14.09 -15.05
CA GLY A 13 7.13 -15.25 -14.16
C GLY A 13 8.07 -15.11 -12.96
N ARG A 14 8.48 -13.89 -12.62
CA ARG A 14 9.24 -13.62 -11.40
C ARG A 14 8.29 -13.47 -10.23
N HIS A 15 8.64 -14.14 -9.14
CA HIS A 15 7.91 -14.14 -7.89
C HIS A 15 8.57 -13.17 -6.93
N TYR A 16 7.75 -12.31 -6.35
CA TYR A 16 8.11 -11.39 -5.30
C TYR A 16 7.28 -11.74 -4.07
N GLN A 17 7.90 -11.82 -2.91
CA GLN A 17 7.20 -12.11 -1.67
C GLN A 17 7.74 -11.25 -0.54
N THR A 18 6.84 -10.79 0.33
CA THR A 18 7.23 -10.12 1.56
C THR A 18 7.83 -11.11 2.55
N LEU A 19 8.57 -10.60 3.55
CA LEU A 19 8.77 -11.29 4.81
C LEU A 19 7.42 -11.66 5.45
N GLU A 20 7.46 -12.58 6.41
CA GLU A 20 6.27 -12.99 7.14
C GLU A 20 5.85 -11.88 8.13
N PHE A 21 4.67 -11.29 7.90
CA PHE A 21 4.02 -10.38 8.83
C PHE A 21 3.42 -11.17 10.00
N ASN A 22 3.74 -10.78 11.23
CA ASN A 22 3.30 -11.47 12.44
C ASN A 22 2.23 -10.65 13.18
N GLY A 23 0.95 -11.00 12.99
CA GLY A 23 -0.18 -10.32 13.64
C GLY A 23 -1.36 -10.12 12.69
N ASP A 24 -2.55 -10.51 13.12
CA ASP A 24 -3.86 -10.18 12.51
C ASP A 24 -4.00 -10.31 10.98
N MET A 25 -3.20 -11.15 10.33
CA MET A 25 -3.24 -11.44 8.89
C MET A 25 -4.46 -12.27 8.41
N TYR A 26 -5.48 -12.49 9.23
CA TYR A 26 -6.75 -13.11 8.78
C TYR A 26 -7.62 -12.08 8.04
N GLN A 27 -8.65 -12.55 7.32
CA GLN A 27 -9.45 -11.71 6.42
C GLN A 27 -10.19 -10.58 7.15
N GLU A 28 -10.68 -10.82 8.37
CA GLU A 28 -11.34 -9.81 9.20
C GLU A 28 -10.35 -8.88 9.94
N GLY A 29 -9.05 -9.12 9.80
CA GLY A 29 -7.97 -8.30 10.36
C GLY A 29 -7.26 -7.48 9.28
N HIS A 30 -5.94 -7.35 9.38
CA HIS A 30 -5.11 -6.65 8.38
C HIS A 30 -5.10 -7.33 7.01
N GLY A 31 -5.45 -8.62 6.96
CA GLY A 31 -5.66 -9.36 5.72
C GLY A 31 -6.76 -8.78 4.83
N GLY A 32 -7.82 -8.25 5.44
CA GLY A 32 -8.93 -7.61 4.73
C GLY A 32 -8.48 -6.38 3.95
N THR A 33 -7.57 -5.58 4.52
CA THR A 33 -7.01 -4.41 3.83
C THR A 33 -6.30 -4.79 2.53
N ILE A 34 -5.59 -5.93 2.49
CA ILE A 34 -4.91 -6.41 1.28
C ILE A 34 -5.93 -6.81 0.22
N ILE A 35 -6.98 -7.53 0.64
CA ILE A 35 -8.08 -7.96 -0.23
C ILE A 35 -8.79 -6.74 -0.82
N GLU A 36 -9.20 -5.79 0.02
CA GLU A 36 -9.93 -4.58 -0.40
C GLU A 36 -9.09 -3.74 -1.36
N LYS A 37 -7.81 -3.48 -1.03
CA LYS A 37 -6.91 -2.69 -1.87
C LYS A 37 -6.68 -3.32 -3.24
N TYR A 38 -6.56 -4.64 -3.31
CA TYR A 38 -6.48 -5.34 -4.59
C TYR A 38 -7.81 -5.33 -5.33
N GLU A 39 -8.92 -5.61 -4.65
CA GLU A 39 -10.25 -5.67 -5.25
C GLU A 39 -10.65 -4.33 -5.88
N ASP A 40 -10.21 -3.21 -5.31
CA ASP A 40 -10.37 -1.87 -5.88
C ASP A 40 -9.39 -1.53 -7.02
N GLY A 41 -8.54 -2.48 -7.44
CA GLY A 41 -7.62 -2.36 -8.57
C GLY A 41 -6.26 -1.74 -8.23
N GLY A 42 -5.85 -1.84 -6.97
CA GLY A 42 -4.67 -1.12 -6.50
C GLY A 42 -3.32 -1.72 -6.78
N ILE A 43 -3.24 -3.04 -6.96
CA ILE A 43 -1.99 -3.75 -7.08
C ILE A 43 -1.99 -4.49 -8.42
N GLN A 44 -1.52 -3.81 -9.47
CA GLN A 44 -1.53 -4.34 -10.84
C GLN A 44 -0.13 -4.49 -11.45
N SER A 45 0.88 -3.89 -10.81
CA SER A 45 2.28 -3.92 -11.26
C SER A 45 3.21 -4.20 -10.09
N TYR A 46 4.47 -4.54 -10.38
CA TYR A 46 5.48 -4.68 -9.33
C TYR A 46 5.67 -3.38 -8.53
N GLY A 47 5.69 -2.22 -9.18
CA GLY A 47 5.82 -0.93 -8.50
C GLY A 47 4.65 -0.64 -7.55
N ASP A 48 3.41 -1.00 -7.94
CA ASP A 48 2.26 -0.88 -7.04
C ASP A 48 2.37 -1.86 -5.85
N TYR A 49 2.80 -3.09 -6.11
CA TYR A 49 3.02 -4.10 -5.08
C TYR A 49 4.09 -3.69 -4.07
N GLU A 50 5.22 -3.15 -4.55
CA GLU A 50 6.34 -2.72 -3.71
C GLU A 50 5.91 -1.58 -2.79
N ARG A 51 5.34 -0.51 -3.34
CA ARG A 51 4.83 0.64 -2.57
C ARG A 51 3.80 0.22 -1.53
N PHE A 52 2.81 -0.57 -1.96
CA PHE A 52 1.77 -1.07 -1.06
C PHE A 52 2.36 -1.92 0.07
N SER A 53 3.27 -2.86 -0.24
CA SER A 53 3.83 -3.79 0.74
C SER A 53 4.66 -3.08 1.81
N ILE A 54 5.47 -2.09 1.41
CA ILE A 54 6.28 -1.29 2.33
C ILE A 54 5.37 -0.45 3.24
N GLY A 55 4.41 0.27 2.65
CA GLY A 55 3.45 1.08 3.41
C GLY A 55 2.64 0.23 4.39
N PHE A 56 2.16 -0.93 3.95
CA PHE A 56 1.43 -1.90 4.77
C PHE A 56 2.28 -2.41 5.94
N GLY A 57 3.53 -2.81 5.67
CA GLY A 57 4.47 -3.31 6.68
C GLY A 57 4.79 -2.26 7.74
N ARG A 58 5.12 -1.03 7.32
CA ARG A 58 5.38 0.09 8.23
C ARG A 58 4.16 0.44 9.06
N ARG A 59 2.98 0.50 8.43
CA ARG A 59 1.74 0.92 9.08
C ARG A 59 1.26 -0.03 10.17
N TYR A 60 1.27 -1.33 9.90
CA TYR A 60 0.63 -2.31 10.78
C TYR A 60 1.62 -3.08 11.67
N PHE A 61 2.89 -3.16 11.26
CA PHE A 61 3.89 -3.99 11.95
C PHE A 61 5.13 -3.22 12.39
N GLY A 62 5.32 -1.98 11.91
CA GLY A 62 6.54 -1.22 12.14
C GLY A 62 7.78 -1.89 11.52
N TYR A 63 7.58 -2.69 10.47
CA TYR A 63 8.68 -3.34 9.75
C TYR A 63 9.36 -2.35 8.80
N ALA A 64 10.61 -2.68 8.45
CA ALA A 64 11.63 -1.90 7.74
C ALA A 64 11.20 -0.78 6.77
N ASP A 65 12.02 0.27 6.71
CA ASP A 65 11.84 1.46 5.86
C ASP A 65 12.22 1.25 4.38
N SER A 66 12.57 0.03 3.94
CA SER A 66 13.02 -0.23 2.56
C SER A 66 12.60 -1.59 1.97
N ALA A 67 12.46 -1.63 0.64
CA ALA A 67 12.06 -2.81 -0.12
C ALA A 67 13.04 -3.99 0.05
N ASP A 68 14.36 -3.70 0.06
CA ASP A 68 15.42 -4.70 0.09
C ASP A 68 15.43 -5.52 1.40
N GLU A 69 14.90 -4.94 2.48
CA GLU A 69 14.75 -5.61 3.77
C GLU A 69 13.45 -6.42 3.87
N LEU A 70 12.45 -6.06 3.07
CA LEU A 70 11.08 -6.60 3.19
C LEU A 70 10.73 -7.62 2.09
N ILE A 71 11.23 -7.44 0.87
CA ILE A 71 10.78 -8.19 -0.32
C ILE A 71 11.94 -9.03 -0.85
N SER A 72 11.70 -10.34 -0.93
CA SER A 72 12.58 -11.28 -1.63
C SER A 72 11.98 -11.64 -2.97
N SER A 73 12.84 -11.96 -3.95
CA SER A 73 12.40 -12.42 -5.27
C SER A 73 13.13 -13.67 -5.75
N PHE A 74 12.44 -14.48 -6.52
CA PHE A 74 12.98 -15.66 -7.19
C PHE A 74 12.17 -15.95 -8.46
N THR A 75 12.74 -16.71 -9.40
CA THR A 75 12.06 -17.10 -10.64
C THR A 75 11.51 -18.52 -10.48
N LEU A 76 10.27 -18.75 -10.90
CA LEU A 76 9.75 -20.11 -11.00
C LEU A 76 10.09 -20.75 -12.33
N GLU A 77 10.38 -22.05 -12.29
CA GLU A 77 10.44 -22.88 -13.50
C GLU A 77 9.01 -23.28 -13.90
N GLY A 78 8.35 -22.41 -14.67
CA GLY A 78 6.99 -22.62 -15.18
C GLY A 78 5.88 -21.97 -14.34
N ASP A 79 4.63 -22.25 -14.70
CA ASP A 79 3.44 -21.57 -14.15
C ASP A 79 2.87 -22.28 -12.91
N CYS A 80 3.73 -22.93 -12.12
CA CYS A 80 3.31 -23.80 -11.02
C CYS A 80 4.05 -23.46 -9.72
N VAL A 81 3.31 -23.11 -8.67
CA VAL A 81 3.83 -22.83 -7.32
C VAL A 81 3.45 -23.96 -6.37
N ASP A 82 4.38 -24.44 -5.53
CA ASP A 82 4.09 -25.48 -4.55
C ASP A 82 3.88 -24.92 -3.13
N TYR A 83 2.64 -24.96 -2.64
CA TYR A 83 2.27 -24.53 -1.29
C TYR A 83 2.01 -25.68 -0.33
N ARG A 84 2.23 -26.95 -0.72
CA ARG A 84 2.01 -28.12 0.15
C ARG A 84 2.90 -28.13 1.40
N ASN A 85 4.05 -27.46 1.32
CA ASN A 85 4.97 -27.29 2.44
C ASN A 85 4.95 -25.86 3.01
N ASN A 86 3.94 -25.05 2.70
CA ASN A 86 3.80 -23.72 3.29
C ASN A 86 3.37 -23.85 4.76
N TRP A 87 4.03 -23.11 5.66
CA TRP A 87 3.69 -23.05 7.10
C TRP A 87 3.17 -21.66 7.52
N THR A 88 3.09 -20.71 6.60
CA THR A 88 2.50 -19.39 6.85
C THR A 88 0.97 -19.51 6.87
N ASP A 89 0.31 -18.89 7.85
CA ASP A 89 -1.12 -19.08 8.06
C ASP A 89 -1.96 -18.50 6.91
N TYR A 90 -1.55 -17.38 6.31
CA TYR A 90 -2.21 -16.75 5.17
C TYR A 90 -1.25 -16.36 4.05
N LEU A 91 -1.59 -16.67 2.80
CA LEU A 91 -0.89 -16.15 1.62
C LEU A 91 -1.87 -15.34 0.75
N TYR A 92 -1.46 -14.13 0.38
CA TYR A 92 -2.19 -13.25 -0.54
C TYR A 92 -1.43 -13.23 -1.88
N VAL A 93 -1.81 -14.11 -2.80
CA VAL A 93 -1.08 -14.37 -4.05
C VAL A 93 -1.71 -13.62 -5.21
N ILE A 94 -1.07 -12.55 -5.64
CA ILE A 94 -1.52 -11.67 -6.73
C ILE A 94 -0.91 -12.15 -8.03
N ASN A 95 -1.77 -12.54 -8.98
CA ASN A 95 -1.35 -12.94 -10.31
C ASN A 95 -1.45 -11.76 -11.29
N GLY A 96 -0.31 -11.13 -11.56
CA GLY A 96 -0.12 -10.12 -12.61
C GLY A 96 0.68 -10.66 -13.80
N SER A 97 0.67 -11.98 -14.03
CA SER A 97 1.56 -12.61 -15.00
C SER A 97 1.02 -12.62 -16.44
N GLY A 98 -0.21 -12.17 -16.68
CA GLY A 98 -0.87 -12.25 -17.99
C GLY A 98 -1.30 -13.68 -18.37
N ARG A 99 -1.14 -14.65 -17.47
CA ARG A 99 -1.47 -16.07 -17.68
C ARG A 99 -2.01 -16.70 -16.40
N MET A 100 -2.57 -17.90 -16.54
CA MET A 100 -3.07 -18.67 -15.40
C MET A 100 -1.92 -19.33 -14.65
N ILE A 101 -1.88 -19.15 -13.33
CA ILE A 101 -0.92 -19.81 -12.43
C ILE A 101 -1.60 -20.98 -11.73
N ARG A 102 -0.89 -22.10 -11.59
CA ARG A 102 -1.32 -23.27 -10.83
C ARG A 102 -0.62 -23.29 -9.48
N ALA A 103 -1.36 -23.53 -8.42
CA ALA A 103 -0.84 -23.71 -7.08
C ALA A 103 -1.10 -25.14 -6.61
N LEU A 104 -0.04 -25.88 -6.27
CA LEU A 104 -0.16 -27.18 -5.61
C LEU A 104 -0.52 -26.95 -4.15
N THR A 105 -1.71 -27.42 -3.77
CA THR A 105 -2.30 -27.31 -2.44
C THR A 105 -2.38 -28.69 -1.78
N GLU A 106 -2.75 -28.74 -0.51
CA GLU A 106 -3.06 -30.01 0.16
C GLU A 106 -4.27 -30.69 -0.51
N ASP A 107 -5.29 -29.91 -0.88
CA ASP A 107 -6.50 -30.40 -1.57
C ASP A 107 -6.32 -30.72 -3.08
N GLY A 108 -5.11 -30.55 -3.64
CA GLY A 108 -4.84 -30.82 -5.06
C GLY A 108 -4.18 -29.66 -5.80
N THR A 109 -4.76 -29.23 -6.91
CA THR A 109 -4.24 -28.10 -7.70
C THR A 109 -5.29 -27.02 -7.80
N ALA A 110 -4.96 -25.84 -7.30
CA ALA A 110 -5.76 -24.63 -7.43
C ALA A 110 -5.29 -23.83 -8.64
N GLU A 111 -6.23 -23.17 -9.33
CA GLU A 111 -5.93 -22.28 -10.45
C GLU A 111 -6.17 -20.83 -10.02
N ILE A 112 -5.19 -19.97 -10.26
CA ILE A 112 -5.27 -18.53 -10.05
C ILE A 112 -5.26 -17.89 -11.45
N PRO A 113 -6.41 -17.47 -11.98
CA PRO A 113 -6.47 -16.84 -13.30
C PRO A 113 -5.67 -15.54 -13.33
N ASP A 114 -5.39 -15.04 -14.53
CA ASP A 114 -4.81 -13.71 -14.71
C ASP A 114 -5.72 -12.63 -14.09
N ALA A 115 -5.11 -11.56 -13.57
CA ALA A 115 -5.79 -10.49 -12.87
C ALA A 115 -6.71 -10.98 -11.73
N HIS A 116 -6.29 -12.03 -11.01
CA HIS A 116 -6.90 -12.49 -9.77
C HIS A 116 -5.89 -12.54 -8.62
N MET A 117 -6.39 -12.43 -7.39
CA MET A 117 -5.66 -12.80 -6.17
C MET A 117 -6.23 -14.09 -5.60
N GLY A 118 -5.36 -15.07 -5.34
CA GLY A 118 -5.68 -16.23 -4.52
C GLY A 118 -5.36 -15.95 -3.05
N VAL A 119 -6.35 -16.10 -2.17
CA VAL A 119 -6.15 -16.05 -0.71
C VAL A 119 -6.11 -17.48 -0.20
N PHE A 120 -4.95 -17.88 0.30
CA PHE A 120 -4.71 -19.20 0.87
C PHE A 120 -4.71 -19.12 2.39
N ARG A 121 -5.29 -20.12 3.04
CA ARG A 121 -5.13 -20.38 4.47
C ARG A 121 -4.35 -21.67 4.63
N PHE A 122 -3.18 -21.58 5.23
CA PHE A 122 -2.17 -22.64 5.22
C PHE A 122 -1.88 -23.13 3.80
N GLN A 123 -2.20 -24.38 3.48
CA GLN A 123 -1.93 -24.99 2.18
C GLN A 123 -3.13 -24.93 1.23
N ASN A 124 -4.27 -24.36 1.64
CA ASN A 124 -5.54 -24.48 0.92
C ASN A 124 -6.06 -23.13 0.42
N LEU A 125 -6.49 -23.09 -0.84
CA LEU A 125 -7.12 -21.91 -1.43
C LEU A 125 -8.49 -21.70 -0.80
N CYS A 126 -8.72 -20.54 -0.21
CA CYS A 126 -9.97 -20.19 0.45
C CYS A 126 -10.84 -19.22 -0.37
N GLN A 127 -10.22 -18.34 -1.14
CA GLN A 127 -10.93 -17.33 -1.91
C GLN A 127 -10.15 -16.92 -3.16
N LEU A 128 -10.87 -16.69 -4.26
CA LEU A 128 -10.37 -15.96 -5.42
C LEU A 128 -11.02 -14.58 -5.45
N VAL A 129 -10.19 -13.55 -5.47
CA VAL A 129 -10.59 -12.14 -5.53
C VAL A 129 -10.28 -11.63 -6.94
N ARG A 130 -11.20 -10.85 -7.50
CA ARG A 130 -11.04 -10.19 -8.81
C ARG A 130 -11.18 -8.69 -8.65
N ILE A 131 -10.51 -7.93 -9.51
CA ILE A 131 -10.66 -6.47 -9.53
C ILE A 131 -12.10 -6.09 -9.90
N LYS A 132 -12.70 -5.18 -9.14
CA LYS A 132 -13.97 -4.53 -9.45
C LYS A 132 -13.76 -3.44 -10.50
N LYS A 133 -14.57 -3.45 -11.56
CA LYS A 133 -14.65 -2.29 -12.46
C LYS A 133 -15.26 -1.11 -11.72
N ARG A 134 -14.45 -0.08 -11.45
CA ARG A 134 -14.93 1.22 -11.01
C ARG A 134 -15.16 2.14 -12.19
N THR A 135 -16.23 2.91 -12.15
CA THR A 135 -16.36 4.10 -12.99
C THR A 135 -15.44 5.18 -12.45
N ALA A 136 -14.56 5.71 -13.31
CA ALA A 136 -13.70 6.82 -12.96
C ALA A 136 -14.56 7.99 -12.42
N THR A 137 -14.39 8.31 -11.14
CA THR A 137 -15.03 9.47 -10.54
C THR A 137 -14.06 10.64 -10.66
N VAL A 138 -14.45 11.68 -11.38
CA VAL A 138 -13.61 12.87 -11.53
C VAL A 138 -13.73 13.72 -10.27
N PHE A 139 -12.73 13.62 -9.39
CA PHE A 139 -12.62 14.51 -8.24
C PHE A 139 -11.96 15.82 -8.67
N PRO A 140 -12.54 17.00 -8.40
CA PRO A 140 -12.00 18.25 -8.94
C PRO A 140 -10.60 18.59 -8.40
N LYS A 141 -9.64 18.85 -9.30
CA LYS A 141 -8.24 19.22 -8.96
C LYS A 141 -8.15 20.31 -7.89
N LYS A 142 -8.91 21.40 -8.06
CA LYS A 142 -8.94 22.51 -7.10
C LYS A 142 -9.32 22.04 -5.69
N LYS A 143 -10.30 21.13 -5.57
CA LYS A 143 -10.74 20.59 -4.28
C LYS A 143 -9.69 19.67 -3.67
N PHE A 144 -9.01 18.87 -4.48
CA PHE A 144 -7.88 18.06 -4.03
C PHE A 144 -6.78 18.93 -3.41
N VAL A 145 -6.29 19.92 -4.15
CA VAL A 145 -5.22 20.83 -3.68
C VAL A 145 -5.64 21.57 -2.41
N GLU A 146 -6.88 22.08 -2.34
CA GLU A 146 -7.41 22.74 -1.15
C GLU A 146 -7.41 21.81 0.09
N ILE A 147 -7.75 20.53 -0.07
CA ILE A 147 -7.78 19.59 1.05
C ILE A 147 -6.35 19.24 1.48
N ILE A 148 -5.45 18.96 0.54
CA ILE A 148 -4.04 18.65 0.85
C ILE A 148 -3.36 19.83 1.57
N ALA A 149 -3.58 21.06 1.11
CA ALA A 149 -3.05 22.25 1.76
C ALA A 149 -3.53 22.38 3.22
N ARG A 150 -4.81 22.08 3.48
CA ARG A 150 -5.35 22.08 4.85
C ARG A 150 -4.76 20.98 5.73
N LEU A 151 -4.51 19.79 5.18
CA LEU A 151 -3.84 18.72 5.90
C LEU A 151 -2.41 19.15 6.27
N GLN A 152 -1.69 19.76 5.34
CA GLN A 152 -0.35 20.31 5.58
C GLN A 152 -0.36 21.39 6.66
N GLU A 153 -1.30 22.34 6.63
CA GLU A 153 -1.45 23.38 7.66
C GLU A 153 -1.70 22.78 9.06
N ILE A 154 -2.53 21.74 9.14
CA ILE A 154 -2.80 21.03 10.40
C ILE A 154 -1.55 20.28 10.89
N HIS A 155 -0.83 19.62 9.99
CA HIS A 155 0.42 18.92 10.29
C HIS A 155 1.48 19.89 10.82
N ASP A 156 1.69 21.02 10.13
CA ASP A 156 2.63 22.07 10.56
C ASP A 156 2.23 22.66 11.92
N LEU A 157 0.93 22.88 12.16
CA LEU A 157 0.45 23.37 13.45
C LEU A 157 0.74 22.38 14.58
N LYS A 158 0.49 21.09 14.35
CA LYS A 158 0.82 20.02 15.30
C LYS A 158 2.32 20.02 15.61
N ASP A 159 3.17 20.04 14.60
CA ASP A 159 4.63 20.07 14.76
C ASP A 159 5.11 21.29 15.54
N ASN A 160 4.52 22.45 15.29
CA ASN A 160 4.84 23.68 16.02
C ASN A 160 4.41 23.60 17.48
N ILE A 161 3.25 23.02 17.78
CA ILE A 161 2.80 22.76 19.16
C ILE A 161 3.74 21.78 19.84
N ASP A 162 4.12 20.69 19.16
CA ASP A 162 5.07 19.72 19.70
C ASP A 162 6.41 20.37 20.02
N LYS A 163 6.98 21.16 19.11
CA LYS A 163 8.23 21.92 19.36
C LYS A 163 8.10 22.86 20.55
N LEU A 164 6.97 23.56 20.68
CA LEU A 164 6.73 24.49 21.79
C LEU A 164 6.68 23.75 23.14
N ILE A 165 5.94 22.66 23.22
CA ILE A 165 5.81 21.83 24.43
C ILE A 165 7.17 21.26 24.82
N HIS A 166 7.88 20.65 23.87
CA HIS A 166 9.21 20.08 24.10
C HIS A 166 10.22 21.13 24.57
N GLY A 167 10.13 22.36 24.06
CA GLY A 167 10.97 23.48 24.48
C GLY A 167 10.65 24.06 25.87
N LYS A 168 9.62 23.54 26.57
CA LYS A 168 9.17 24.00 27.90
C LYS A 168 9.18 22.92 28.97
N ARG A 169 9.85 21.78 28.71
CA ARG A 169 9.96 20.64 29.64
C ARG A 169 10.47 21.00 31.04
N ASP A 170 11.29 22.04 31.17
CA ASP A 170 11.81 22.49 32.47
C ASP A 170 10.78 23.30 33.30
N VAL A 171 9.60 23.61 32.73
CA VAL A 171 8.59 24.50 33.33
C VAL A 171 7.23 23.81 33.47
N ILE A 172 6.90 22.88 32.57
CA ILE A 172 5.62 22.18 32.53
C ILE A 172 5.91 20.68 32.43
N ASP A 173 5.20 19.88 33.21
CA ASP A 173 5.21 18.42 33.03
C ASP A 173 4.49 18.09 31.71
N THR A 174 5.27 17.66 30.71
CA THR A 174 4.79 17.41 29.35
C THR A 174 4.56 15.93 29.06
N ASP A 175 4.70 15.04 30.04
CA ASP A 175 4.68 13.59 29.82
C ASP A 175 3.35 13.08 29.25
N PHE A 176 2.28 13.87 29.38
CA PHE A 176 0.95 13.59 28.84
C PHE A 176 0.43 14.64 27.84
N LEU A 177 1.30 15.54 27.36
CA LEU A 177 0.94 16.64 26.47
C LEU A 177 1.76 16.58 25.17
N ASN A 178 1.06 16.43 24.05
CA ASN A 178 1.62 16.59 22.70
C ASN A 178 0.56 17.20 21.77
N GLY A 179 0.97 17.69 20.61
CA GLY A 179 0.10 18.33 19.64
C GLY A 179 -1.05 17.43 19.19
N SER A 180 -0.79 16.12 19.06
CA SER A 180 -1.82 15.14 18.68
C SER A 180 -2.88 14.92 19.77
N GLY A 181 -2.51 15.02 21.05
CA GLY A 181 -3.43 14.93 22.18
C GLY A 181 -4.25 16.20 22.42
N MET A 182 -3.78 17.33 21.89
CA MET A 182 -4.47 18.62 21.98
C MET A 182 -5.38 18.92 20.79
N MET A 183 -5.18 18.24 19.66
CA MET A 183 -5.94 18.45 18.43
C MET A 183 -6.71 17.19 18.04
N ILE A 184 -8.00 17.33 17.78
CA ILE A 184 -8.77 16.26 17.13
C ILE A 184 -8.47 16.32 15.63
N CYS A 185 -7.52 15.51 15.18
CA CYS A 185 -7.15 15.42 13.77
C CYS A 185 -7.66 14.09 13.20
N HIS A 186 -8.63 14.14 12.29
CA HIS A 186 -9.07 12.98 11.50
C HIS A 186 -8.26 12.82 10.20
N GLU A 187 -7.01 13.27 10.20
CA GLU A 187 -6.12 13.29 9.04
C GLU A 187 -6.10 11.93 8.34
N ARG A 188 -5.93 10.84 9.10
CA ARG A 188 -5.91 9.48 8.54
C ARG A 188 -7.19 9.13 7.79
N SER A 189 -8.36 9.41 8.37
CA SER A 189 -9.64 9.13 7.71
C SER A 189 -9.85 9.97 6.46
N VAL A 190 -9.36 11.22 6.45
CA VAL A 190 -9.41 12.08 5.26
C VAL A 190 -8.51 11.53 4.16
N ILE A 191 -7.30 11.08 4.50
CA ILE A 191 -6.37 10.48 3.54
C ILE A 191 -6.97 9.20 2.96
N GLU A 192 -7.52 8.31 3.78
CA GLU A 192 -8.17 7.07 3.30
C GLU A 192 -9.33 7.34 2.35
N LEU A 193 -10.16 8.34 2.66
CA LEU A 193 -11.24 8.76 1.78
C LEU A 193 -10.72 9.35 0.47
N LEU A 194 -9.66 10.16 0.52
CA LEU A 194 -9.04 10.71 -0.69
C LEU A 194 -8.41 9.62 -1.55
N GLU A 195 -7.67 8.67 -0.97
CA GLU A 195 -7.12 7.50 -1.67
C GLU A 195 -8.23 6.72 -2.35
N PHE A 196 -9.33 6.47 -1.64
CA PHE A 196 -10.49 5.79 -2.18
C PHE A 196 -11.12 6.56 -3.37
N ILE A 197 -11.32 7.87 -3.23
CA ILE A 197 -11.96 8.72 -4.25
C ILE A 197 -11.06 8.88 -5.48
N MET A 198 -9.76 9.09 -5.26
CA MET A 198 -8.75 9.29 -6.31
C MET A 198 -8.30 7.99 -6.95
N ASN A 199 -8.79 6.84 -6.47
CA ASN A 199 -8.34 5.51 -6.86
C ASN A 199 -6.83 5.28 -6.66
N ASP A 200 -6.26 5.92 -5.63
CA ASP A 200 -4.87 5.76 -5.25
C ASP A 200 -4.73 4.61 -4.23
N GLN A 201 -4.71 3.40 -4.74
CA GLN A 201 -4.65 2.21 -3.91
C GLN A 201 -3.22 1.66 -3.73
N ALA A 202 -2.24 2.21 -4.46
CA ALA A 202 -0.83 1.91 -4.29
C ALA A 202 -0.17 2.70 -3.14
N GLY A 203 -0.88 3.66 -2.55
CA GLY A 203 -0.41 4.47 -1.41
C GLY A 203 0.50 5.62 -1.83
N ASN A 204 0.36 6.14 -3.06
CA ASN A 204 1.19 7.26 -3.54
C ASN A 204 0.96 8.54 -2.72
N MET A 205 -0.27 8.76 -2.26
CA MET A 205 -0.69 9.89 -1.44
C MET A 205 -0.14 9.77 -0.02
N GLU A 206 -0.19 8.58 0.58
CA GLU A 206 0.43 8.32 1.87
C GLU A 206 1.94 8.58 1.81
N TYR A 207 2.60 8.12 0.75
CA TYR A 207 4.02 8.40 0.50
C TYR A 207 4.30 9.91 0.33
N PHE A 208 3.50 10.62 -0.46
CA PHE A 208 3.64 12.06 -0.65
C PHE A 208 3.48 12.86 0.65
N ILE A 209 2.52 12.48 1.49
CA ILE A 209 2.23 13.16 2.75
C ILE A 209 3.31 12.87 3.79
N TYR A 210 3.61 11.59 4.05
CA TYR A 210 4.47 11.23 5.18
C TYR A 210 5.96 11.11 4.83
N GLU A 211 6.32 10.65 3.64
CA GLU A 211 7.73 10.47 3.26
C GLU A 211 8.31 11.70 2.59
N LEU A 212 7.51 12.39 1.77
CA LEU A 212 7.96 13.57 1.06
C LEU A 212 7.64 14.88 1.78
N ASP A 213 7.00 14.83 2.96
CA ASP A 213 6.53 16.00 3.73
C ASP A 213 5.79 16.99 2.82
N TYR A 214 4.72 16.50 2.18
CA TYR A 214 3.91 17.28 1.23
C TYR A 214 4.74 17.86 0.07
N GLY A 215 5.78 17.15 -0.35
CA GLY A 215 6.69 17.53 -1.44
C GLY A 215 7.91 18.35 -1.02
N ARG A 216 8.03 18.77 0.25
CA ARG A 216 9.19 19.55 0.74
C ARG A 216 10.50 18.76 0.69
N SER A 217 10.41 17.45 0.87
CA SER A 217 11.56 16.53 0.84
C SER A 217 11.78 15.90 -0.53
N TYR A 218 10.96 16.22 -1.53
CA TYR A 218 11.04 15.65 -2.87
C TYR A 218 12.32 16.05 -3.61
N LYS A 219 12.88 15.08 -4.35
CA LYS A 219 13.96 15.26 -5.32
C LYS A 219 13.62 14.46 -6.57
N ALA A 220 14.03 14.96 -7.73
CA ALA A 220 13.88 14.24 -9.00
C ALA A 220 14.52 12.84 -8.91
N GLY A 221 13.84 11.84 -9.47
CA GLY A 221 14.23 10.43 -9.40
C GLY A 221 13.81 9.67 -8.15
N MET A 222 13.15 10.29 -7.17
CA MET A 222 12.70 9.59 -5.94
C MET A 222 11.45 8.72 -6.15
N VAL A 223 10.59 9.08 -7.10
CA VAL A 223 9.35 8.36 -7.40
C VAL A 223 9.29 8.10 -8.89
N THR A 224 8.96 6.88 -9.28
CA THR A 224 8.81 6.49 -10.70
C THR A 224 7.46 5.83 -10.96
N ASP A 225 7.00 5.95 -12.21
CA ASP A 225 5.83 5.23 -12.72
C ASP A 225 6.17 3.79 -13.07
N THR A 226 5.17 3.01 -13.48
CA THR A 226 5.33 1.60 -13.85
C THR A 226 6.23 1.38 -15.07
N CYS A 227 6.53 2.43 -15.83
CA CYS A 227 7.44 2.40 -16.97
C CYS A 227 8.85 2.92 -16.61
N GLY A 228 9.09 3.24 -15.33
CA GLY A 228 10.35 3.78 -14.84
C GLY A 228 10.57 5.27 -15.14
N ASN A 229 9.53 6.01 -15.53
CA ASN A 229 9.63 7.45 -15.71
C ASN A 229 9.45 8.16 -14.36
N ASP A 230 10.25 9.20 -14.11
CA ASP A 230 10.11 10.02 -12.91
C ASP A 230 8.70 10.63 -12.80
N ILE A 231 8.09 10.45 -11.62
CA ILE A 231 6.86 11.13 -11.22
C ILE A 231 7.25 12.36 -10.42
N ASP A 232 6.71 13.51 -10.84
CA ASP A 232 6.86 14.77 -10.12
C ASP A 232 5.94 14.82 -8.90
N CYS A 233 6.52 14.62 -7.72
CA CYS A 233 5.84 14.74 -6.43
C CYS A 233 6.25 16.01 -5.67
N SER A 234 6.65 17.08 -6.37
CA SER A 234 7.04 18.35 -5.76
C SER A 234 5.86 19.17 -5.20
N SER A 235 4.63 18.88 -5.63
CA SER A 235 3.43 19.62 -5.21
C SER A 235 2.16 18.76 -5.25
N ALA A 236 1.09 19.22 -4.59
CA ALA A 236 -0.22 18.57 -4.66
C ALA A 236 -0.79 18.56 -6.09
N GLU A 237 -0.52 19.61 -6.88
CA GLU A 237 -0.95 19.72 -8.27
C GLU A 237 -0.35 18.64 -9.16
N THR A 238 0.95 18.37 -9.01
CA THR A 238 1.68 17.40 -9.83
C THR A 238 1.32 15.97 -9.43
N VAL A 239 1.12 15.72 -8.13
CA VAL A 239 0.58 14.44 -7.63
C VAL A 239 -0.81 14.16 -8.19
N TYR A 240 -1.71 15.16 -8.16
CA TYR A 240 -3.06 15.01 -8.74
C TYR A 240 -2.98 14.62 -10.22
N ASP A 241 -2.15 15.31 -11.00
CA ASP A 241 -2.03 15.04 -12.43
C ASP A 241 -1.49 13.62 -12.69
N SER A 242 -0.53 13.16 -11.87
CA SER A 242 -0.02 11.78 -11.93
C SER A 242 -1.11 10.76 -11.64
N LEU A 243 -1.87 10.93 -10.54
CA LEU A 243 -2.95 10.02 -10.16
C LEU A 243 -4.04 9.93 -11.25
N MET A 244 -4.41 11.06 -11.85
CA MET A 244 -5.39 11.08 -12.94
C MET A 244 -4.86 10.39 -14.21
N LYS A 245 -3.56 10.52 -14.50
CA LYS A 245 -2.91 9.83 -15.63
C LYS A 245 -2.86 8.32 -15.41
N GLU A 246 -2.49 7.86 -14.20
CA GLU A 246 -2.52 6.44 -13.85
C GLU A 246 -3.94 5.88 -13.91
N ALA A 247 -4.93 6.60 -13.40
CA ALA A 247 -6.34 6.20 -13.49
C ALA A 247 -6.83 6.10 -14.94
N ALA A 248 -6.33 6.95 -15.84
CA ALA A 248 -6.65 6.87 -17.27
C ALA A 248 -6.00 5.65 -17.95
N ASN A 249 -4.80 5.26 -17.53
CA ASN A 249 -4.08 4.11 -18.10
C ASN A 249 -4.62 2.75 -17.60
N LYS A 250 -5.32 2.71 -16.46
CA LYS A 250 -5.91 1.50 -15.86
C LYS A 250 -7.33 1.18 -16.38
N ASN A 251 -7.89 1.99 -17.29
CA ASN A 251 -9.21 1.83 -17.90
C ASN A 251 -9.13 1.35 -19.35
#